data_AF-A0A6J6QX71-F1
#
_entry.id   AF-A0A6J6QX71-F1
#
_cell.length_a   1.000
_cell.length_b   1.000
_cell.length_c   1.000
_cell.angle_alpha   90.00
_cell.angle_beta   90.00
_cell.angle_gamma   90.00
#
_symmetry.space_group_name_H-M   'P 1'
#
loop_
_entity.id
_entity.type
_entity.pdbx_description
1 polymer ?
#
loop_
_entity_poly.entity_id
_entity_poly.type
_entity_poly.pdbx_seq_one_letter_code
_entity_poly.pdbx_strand_id
1 'polypeptide(L)'
;MFGEAKRSESSVRGWQDGGMSTNRKSRHSSFRHSSLHRFSAIAAAVVLSSIVGACSGDDASSTSVAETVASTDVATTVPTTDAAVPETEAPMAAIDQIVAPEATTVTDLLALDRPAIIAHAGGDFDWPHSTMYAFTQAALNGADVLEMDVMLSSDGVLMVQHDNTVDRLTNNTGLVSSYTAAELEAMDNAYWFSGGVWSDHELADDAYIYRGIRTGDQPAPEGFNDDDFRMVTFEEVSLAFPNHVLDVEIKIPESATGEVDLVSAKAAAKELARLIKETGREKSIVVVSFSDEIMTEFRNAIPDVATSPGQDSLVNWYLAGGALDSRDVIMQAPPVYEGVEVLTQETFDRAHAENRAVWVWMNDSAQETTEFYNKLVALGADGLLISSPTKAPEPSNAS
;
A
#
# COMPACT_ATOMS: atom_id res chain seq x y z
N MET A 1 31.45 22.74 -38.51
CA MET A 1 31.08 23.22 -39.86
C MET A 1 29.87 22.41 -40.29
N PHE A 2 28.94 23.03 -41.05
CA PHE A 2 27.52 22.67 -41.24
C PHE A 2 26.64 23.18 -40.09
N GLY A 3 25.63 24.05 -40.26
CA GLY A 3 25.06 24.68 -41.44
C GLY A 3 23.67 25.21 -41.06
N GLU A 4 23.46 26.52 -41.17
CA GLU A 4 22.21 27.22 -40.82
C GLU A 4 21.07 27.05 -41.84
N ALA A 5 19.86 27.35 -41.33
CA ALA A 5 18.68 27.96 -41.98
C ALA A 5 17.68 26.98 -42.64
N LYS A 6 16.36 27.06 -42.38
CA LYS A 6 15.49 28.21 -42.66
C LYS A 6 14.12 28.08 -42.00
N ARG A 7 13.59 29.23 -41.58
CA ARG A 7 12.16 29.52 -41.36
C ARG A 7 11.36 29.46 -42.66
N SER A 8 10.07 29.16 -42.56
CA SER A 8 9.04 29.77 -43.41
C SER A 8 7.83 30.17 -42.56
N GLU A 9 7.64 31.47 -42.41
CA GLU A 9 6.36 32.08 -42.05
C GLU A 9 5.45 32.10 -43.28
N SER A 10 4.15 31.90 -43.06
CA SER A 10 3.12 32.54 -43.89
C SER A 10 1.97 32.99 -43.00
N SER A 11 1.94 34.30 -42.76
CA SER A 11 0.81 35.16 -42.41
C SER A 11 -0.45 34.86 -43.26
N VAL A 12 -1.68 35.20 -42.86
CA VAL A 12 -2.25 36.56 -42.98
C VAL A 12 -3.67 36.59 -42.39
N ARG A 13 -3.90 37.57 -41.49
CA ARG A 13 -5.11 38.40 -41.19
C ARG A 13 -6.43 37.69 -40.86
N GLY A 14 -7.18 38.05 -39.83
CA GLY A 14 -7.26 39.29 -39.07
C GLY A 14 -8.73 39.73 -39.03
N TRP A 15 -9.21 40.21 -37.87
CA TRP A 15 -10.18 41.32 -37.70
C TRP A 15 -10.33 41.61 -36.20
N GLN A 16 -9.69 42.70 -35.79
CA GLN A 16 -10.05 43.66 -34.73
C GLN A 16 -11.45 44.28 -35.06
N ASP A 17 -12.23 44.93 -34.20
CA ASP A 17 -11.96 45.63 -32.94
C ASP A 17 -13.29 46.04 -32.26
N GLY A 18 -13.20 46.43 -30.98
CA GLY A 18 -14.01 47.48 -30.37
C GLY A 18 -15.18 47.00 -29.50
N GLY A 19 -15.36 47.41 -28.24
CA GLY A 19 -14.74 48.48 -27.47
C GLY A 19 -15.80 49.22 -26.64
N MET A 20 -15.47 49.46 -25.38
CA MET A 20 -15.99 50.51 -24.46
C MET A 20 -17.28 50.29 -23.65
N SER A 21 -17.05 50.16 -22.33
CA SER A 21 -17.51 51.05 -21.25
C SER A 21 -19.02 51.32 -21.09
N THR A 22 -19.57 51.00 -19.91
CA THR A 22 -20.05 52.03 -18.96
C THR A 22 -20.40 51.45 -17.58
N ASN A 23 -20.31 52.36 -16.62
CA ASN A 23 -20.40 52.26 -15.17
C ASN A 23 -21.86 52.23 -14.68
N ARG A 24 -22.22 51.43 -13.65
CA ARG A 24 -23.33 51.78 -12.73
C ARG A 24 -23.32 51.04 -11.39
N LYS A 25 -23.47 51.85 -10.34
CA LYS A 25 -23.59 51.50 -8.92
C LYS A 25 -24.96 50.88 -8.55
N SER A 26 -24.91 50.11 -7.46
CA SER A 26 -25.76 50.19 -6.25
C SER A 26 -26.84 49.13 -5.99
N ARG A 27 -26.94 48.81 -4.68
CA ARG A 27 -28.02 48.24 -3.85
C ARG A 27 -27.98 46.71 -3.65
N HIS A 28 -27.59 46.25 -2.45
CA HIS A 28 -28.44 46.03 -1.26
C HIS A 28 -29.60 45.05 -1.50
N SER A 29 -29.47 43.82 -0.98
CA SER A 29 -30.50 43.20 -0.15
C SER A 29 -29.95 41.95 0.55
N SER A 30 -29.91 42.03 1.87
CA SER A 30 -29.94 40.91 2.80
C SER A 30 -31.13 39.99 2.53
N PHE A 31 -30.92 38.67 2.54
CA PHE A 31 -31.97 37.72 2.94
C PHE A 31 -31.32 36.53 3.64
N ARG A 32 -31.53 36.46 4.97
CA ARG A 32 -31.48 35.21 5.73
C ARG A 32 -32.71 34.41 5.34
N HIS A 33 -32.57 33.13 5.02
CA HIS A 33 -33.51 32.12 5.51
C HIS A 33 -32.87 30.73 5.53
N SER A 34 -32.85 30.19 6.74
CA SER A 34 -32.77 28.79 7.10
C SER A 34 -33.68 27.91 6.24
N SER A 35 -33.19 26.75 5.83
CA SER A 35 -34.04 25.59 5.51
C SER A 35 -33.27 24.31 5.79
N LEU A 36 -33.45 23.81 7.01
CA LEU A 36 -33.36 22.38 7.28
C LEU A 36 -34.37 21.65 6.36
N HIS A 37 -33.98 20.55 5.73
CA HIS A 37 -34.57 19.21 5.93
C HIS A 37 -34.28 18.24 4.76
N ARG A 38 -34.03 16.99 5.18
CA ARG A 38 -34.29 15.69 4.51
C ARG A 38 -33.19 15.14 3.60
N PHE A 39 -32.34 14.31 4.21
CA PHE A 39 -31.90 13.08 3.56
C PHE A 39 -32.62 11.90 4.21
N SER A 40 -33.28 11.11 3.36
CA SER A 40 -34.06 9.92 3.73
C SER A 40 -33.12 8.74 4.00
N ALA A 41 -33.38 8.04 5.09
CA ALA A 41 -32.74 6.79 5.47
C ALA A 41 -32.97 5.68 4.43
N ILE A 42 -31.91 4.96 4.08
CA ILE A 42 -31.98 3.64 3.44
C ILE A 42 -31.56 2.64 4.52
N ALA A 43 -32.51 1.78 4.92
CA ALA A 43 -32.27 0.69 5.85
C ALA A 43 -32.10 -0.62 5.06
N ALA A 44 -30.96 -1.29 5.21
CA ALA A 44 -30.76 -2.65 4.72
C ALA A 44 -31.01 -3.63 5.88
N ALA A 45 -31.92 -4.59 5.66
CA ALA A 45 -32.31 -5.60 6.62
C ALA A 45 -31.39 -6.83 6.53
N VAL A 46 -30.74 -7.20 7.63
CA VAL A 46 -30.00 -8.47 7.78
C VAL A 46 -30.94 -9.52 8.37
N VAL A 47 -31.11 -10.65 7.67
CA VAL A 47 -31.87 -11.80 8.15
C VAL A 47 -30.89 -12.84 8.70
N LEU A 48 -30.89 -13.05 10.01
CA LEU A 48 -30.27 -14.21 10.66
C LEU A 48 -31.11 -15.47 10.42
N SER A 49 -30.46 -16.59 10.10
CA SER A 49 -31.05 -17.91 10.32
C SER A 49 -29.99 -18.93 10.74
N SER A 50 -30.09 -19.28 12.01
CA SER A 50 -29.39 -20.35 12.72
C SER A 50 -30.05 -21.71 12.46
N ILE A 51 -29.28 -22.76 12.16
CA ILE A 51 -29.66 -24.15 12.47
C ILE A 51 -28.42 -24.95 12.92
N VAL A 52 -28.59 -25.63 14.05
CA VAL A 52 -27.69 -26.56 14.72
C VAL A 52 -27.84 -27.97 14.15
N GLY A 53 -26.76 -28.74 14.08
CA GLY A 53 -26.81 -30.19 13.85
C GLY A 53 -25.50 -30.89 14.23
N ALA A 54 -25.46 -31.47 15.43
CA ALA A 54 -24.39 -32.33 15.93
C ALA A 54 -24.49 -33.76 15.36
N CYS A 55 -23.36 -34.49 15.32
CA CYS A 55 -23.25 -35.90 15.76
C CYS A 55 -21.79 -36.38 15.78
N SER A 56 -21.52 -37.28 16.73
CA SER A 56 -20.22 -37.69 17.29
C SER A 56 -19.64 -39.02 16.76
N GLY A 57 -18.37 -39.27 17.11
CA GLY A 57 -17.75 -40.59 17.38
C GLY A 57 -16.89 -41.16 16.24
N ASP A 58 -15.74 -41.82 16.44
CA ASP A 58 -15.06 -42.35 17.62
C ASP A 58 -13.54 -42.59 17.35
N ASP A 59 -12.74 -42.41 18.40
CA ASP A 59 -11.60 -43.17 18.94
C ASP A 59 -10.36 -43.71 18.16
N ALA A 60 -9.21 -43.42 18.82
CA ALA A 60 -8.11 -44.32 19.24
C ALA A 60 -6.76 -44.38 18.47
N SER A 61 -5.78 -43.65 19.04
CA SER A 61 -4.40 -44.02 19.46
C SER A 61 -3.55 -45.03 18.66
N SER A 62 -2.28 -44.71 18.39
CA SER A 62 -1.15 -44.99 19.33
C SER A 62 0.26 -44.80 18.69
N THR A 63 1.12 -44.13 19.46
CA THR A 63 2.59 -44.27 19.71
C THR A 63 3.64 -44.54 18.61
N SER A 64 4.56 -43.57 18.52
CA SER A 64 6.04 -43.57 18.44
C SER A 64 6.82 -44.88 18.27
N VAL A 65 7.96 -44.82 17.54
CA VAL A 65 9.35 -44.83 18.07
C VAL A 65 10.32 -44.40 16.96
N ALA A 66 11.32 -43.58 17.31
CA ALA A 66 12.47 -43.18 16.51
C ALA A 66 13.62 -44.19 16.65
N GLU A 67 14.44 -44.36 15.61
CA GLU A 67 15.79 -44.90 15.78
C GLU A 67 16.79 -44.28 14.80
N THR A 68 17.93 -43.89 15.36
CA THR A 68 19.07 -43.20 14.77
C THR A 68 20.16 -44.22 14.46
N VAL A 69 20.87 -44.10 13.32
CA VAL A 69 22.13 -44.82 13.11
C VAL A 69 23.15 -43.88 12.46
N ALA A 70 24.36 -43.87 13.01
CA ALA A 70 25.43 -42.93 12.72
C ALA A 70 26.56 -43.51 11.86
N SER A 71 27.25 -42.58 11.18
CA SER A 71 28.71 -42.47 10.94
C SER A 71 29.40 -43.39 9.93
N THR A 72 30.09 -42.79 8.95
CA THR A 72 31.57 -42.66 8.98
C THR A 72 32.10 -41.81 7.81
N ASP A 73 32.84 -40.75 8.15
CA ASP A 73 33.60 -39.91 7.22
C ASP A 73 34.99 -40.48 6.95
N VAL A 74 35.46 -40.35 5.69
CA VAL A 74 36.84 -40.62 5.28
C VAL A 74 37.44 -39.33 4.73
N ALA A 75 38.39 -38.76 5.45
CA ALA A 75 39.14 -37.57 5.06
C ALA A 75 40.20 -37.93 4.00
N THR A 76 40.18 -37.22 2.86
CA THR A 76 41.24 -37.25 1.85
C THR A 76 41.80 -35.84 1.71
N THR A 77 43.08 -35.64 2.01
CA THR A 77 43.76 -34.34 1.89
C THR A 77 44.39 -34.18 0.50
N VAL A 78 44.05 -33.10 -0.19
CA VAL A 78 44.68 -32.62 -1.43
C VAL A 78 45.46 -31.34 -1.11
N PRO A 79 46.68 -31.11 -1.63
CA PRO A 79 47.43 -29.90 -1.34
C PRO A 79 46.98 -28.75 -2.24
N THR A 80 46.54 -27.65 -1.63
CA THR A 80 46.15 -26.42 -2.34
C THR A 80 47.37 -25.51 -2.50
N THR A 81 47.59 -25.03 -3.73
CA THR A 81 48.60 -24.01 -4.05
C THR A 81 47.94 -22.65 -3.86
N ASP A 82 48.52 -21.82 -3.00
CA ASP A 82 48.00 -20.50 -2.62
C ASP A 82 48.43 -19.46 -3.67
N ALA A 83 47.51 -19.14 -4.59
CA ALA A 83 47.61 -17.98 -5.46
C ALA A 83 46.40 -17.11 -5.16
N ALA A 84 46.61 -16.04 -4.40
CA ALA A 84 45.59 -15.05 -4.09
C ALA A 84 45.03 -14.44 -5.38
N VAL A 85 43.80 -14.82 -5.70
CA VAL A 85 42.93 -14.10 -6.64
C VAL A 85 42.54 -12.80 -5.94
N PRO A 86 42.59 -11.63 -6.61
CA PRO A 86 42.10 -10.41 -5.99
C PRO A 86 40.60 -10.59 -5.70
N GLU A 87 40.22 -10.47 -4.43
CA GLU A 87 38.83 -10.42 -4.01
C GLU A 87 38.20 -9.17 -4.62
N THR A 88 37.45 -9.34 -5.70
CA THR A 88 36.44 -8.38 -6.11
C THR A 88 35.41 -8.40 -4.99
N GLU A 89 35.36 -7.36 -4.15
CA GLU A 89 34.32 -7.23 -3.13
C GLU A 89 32.95 -7.36 -3.82
N ALA A 90 32.13 -8.29 -3.33
CA ALA A 90 30.79 -8.48 -3.84
C ALA A 90 30.00 -7.16 -3.67
N PRO A 91 29.16 -6.76 -4.65
CA PRO A 91 28.37 -5.55 -4.52
C PRO A 91 27.51 -5.62 -3.26
N MET A 92 27.45 -4.50 -2.51
CA MET A 92 26.68 -4.38 -1.28
C MET A 92 25.18 -4.54 -1.59
N ALA A 93 24.45 -5.25 -0.73
CA ALA A 93 23.02 -5.44 -0.92
C ALA A 93 22.30 -4.07 -0.98
N ALA A 94 21.30 -3.94 -1.85
CA ALA A 94 20.61 -2.66 -2.07
C ALA A 94 19.94 -2.15 -0.78
N ILE A 95 19.43 -3.06 0.05
CA ILE A 95 18.79 -2.71 1.32
C ILE A 95 19.75 -2.06 2.33
N ASP A 96 21.04 -2.41 2.29
CA ASP A 96 22.06 -1.82 3.17
C ASP A 96 22.42 -0.37 2.78
N GLN A 97 21.96 0.09 1.60
CA GLN A 97 22.18 1.46 1.12
C GLN A 97 21.08 2.43 1.58
N ILE A 98 20.01 1.91 2.19
CA ILE A 98 18.88 2.73 2.63
C ILE A 98 19.31 3.67 3.75
N VAL A 99 19.02 4.95 3.57
CA VAL A 99 19.14 5.96 4.62
C VAL A 99 17.84 5.96 5.42
N ALA A 100 17.94 6.04 6.75
CA ALA A 100 16.76 6.12 7.60
C ALA A 100 15.93 7.37 7.27
N PRO A 101 14.59 7.26 7.24
CA PRO A 101 13.71 8.40 6.97
C PRO A 101 13.78 9.43 8.11
N GLU A 102 13.29 10.64 7.82
CA GLU A 102 13.27 11.77 8.75
C GLU A 102 12.46 11.47 10.02
N ALA A 103 11.37 10.71 9.86
CA ALA A 103 10.49 10.26 10.94
C ALA A 103 10.42 8.73 10.96
N THR A 104 10.63 8.14 12.14
CA THR A 104 10.60 6.68 12.33
C THR A 104 9.42 6.22 13.20
N THR A 105 8.59 7.14 13.67
CA THR A 105 7.37 6.86 14.43
C THR A 105 6.19 7.59 13.80
N VAL A 106 4.97 7.09 14.02
CA VAL A 106 3.75 7.75 13.55
C VAL A 106 3.63 9.16 14.13
N THR A 107 4.01 9.35 15.40
CA THR A 107 3.96 10.68 16.02
C THR A 107 4.93 11.67 15.35
N ASP A 108 6.16 11.25 15.06
CA ASP A 108 7.14 12.11 14.39
C ASP A 108 6.74 12.36 12.93
N LEU A 109 6.15 11.36 12.27
CA LEU A 109 5.67 11.46 10.90
C LEU A 109 4.55 12.50 10.76
N LEU A 110 3.60 12.51 11.71
CA LEU A 110 2.52 13.49 11.77
C LEU A 110 2.97 14.90 12.21
N ALA A 111 4.23 15.03 12.66
CA ALA A 111 4.81 16.31 13.06
C ALA A 111 5.68 16.94 11.96
N LEU A 112 5.78 16.32 10.78
CA LEU A 112 6.49 16.88 9.64
C LEU A 112 5.82 18.17 9.14
N ASP A 113 6.63 19.16 8.75
CA ASP A 113 6.17 20.43 8.16
C ASP A 113 5.81 20.29 6.66
N ARG A 114 5.68 19.05 6.19
CA ARG A 114 5.37 18.66 4.80
C ARG A 114 4.51 17.38 4.81
N PRO A 115 3.79 17.10 3.72
CA PRO A 115 3.12 15.82 3.56
C PRO A 115 4.12 14.66 3.55
N ALA A 116 3.71 13.53 4.13
CA ALA A 116 4.42 12.26 4.02
C ALA A 116 4.28 11.67 2.60
N ILE A 117 5.38 11.15 2.07
CA ILE A 117 5.38 10.36 0.83
C ILE A 117 5.19 8.89 1.21
N ILE A 118 4.06 8.32 0.80
CA ILE A 118 3.66 6.96 1.13
C ILE A 118 3.73 6.13 -0.15
N ALA A 119 4.59 5.12 -0.19
CA ALA A 119 4.74 4.27 -1.36
C ALA A 119 3.60 3.24 -1.43
N HIS A 120 2.58 3.53 -2.23
CA HIS A 120 1.39 2.68 -2.40
C HIS A 120 1.78 1.32 -2.96
N ALA A 121 1.53 0.27 -2.19
CA ALA A 121 2.00 -1.10 -2.38
C ALA A 121 3.51 -1.20 -2.67
N GLY A 122 4.33 -0.29 -2.13
CA GLY A 122 5.76 -0.20 -2.43
C GLY A 122 6.08 0.49 -3.76
N GLY A 123 5.16 1.26 -4.34
CA GLY A 123 5.34 1.98 -5.59
C GLY A 123 4.98 1.15 -6.82
N ASP A 124 3.75 0.64 -6.86
CA ASP A 124 3.23 -0.33 -7.83
C ASP A 124 3.26 0.08 -9.31
N PHE A 125 3.49 1.35 -9.64
CA PHE A 125 3.76 1.78 -11.03
C PHE A 125 5.26 1.77 -11.37
N ASP A 126 6.13 1.91 -10.38
CA ASP A 126 7.58 1.95 -10.61
C ASP A 126 8.21 0.55 -10.45
N TRP A 127 7.66 -0.29 -9.55
CA TRP A 127 8.21 -1.61 -9.21
C TRP A 127 7.11 -2.66 -8.94
N PRO A 128 7.43 -3.98 -9.09
CA PRO A 128 6.47 -5.06 -8.83
C PRO A 128 6.12 -5.12 -7.34
N HIS A 129 4.91 -4.68 -7.00
CA HIS A 129 4.44 -4.64 -5.62
C HIS A 129 4.47 -6.00 -4.91
N SER A 130 4.32 -5.99 -3.59
CA SER A 130 4.42 -7.19 -2.73
C SER A 130 5.78 -7.91 -2.77
N THR A 131 6.84 -7.24 -3.26
CA THR A 131 8.20 -7.80 -3.34
C THR A 131 9.17 -7.02 -2.47
N MET A 132 10.23 -7.67 -1.99
CA MET A 132 11.31 -6.98 -1.25
C MET A 132 12.03 -5.97 -2.15
N TYR A 133 12.10 -6.26 -3.46
CA TYR A 133 12.60 -5.33 -4.47
C TYR A 133 11.82 -4.00 -4.46
N ALA A 134 10.48 -4.04 -4.53
CA ALA A 134 9.66 -2.82 -4.54
C ALA A 134 9.82 -2.01 -3.25
N PHE A 135 9.75 -2.65 -2.07
CA PHE A 135 9.92 -1.94 -0.80
C PHE A 135 11.32 -1.33 -0.63
N THR A 136 12.36 -2.04 -1.08
CA THR A 136 13.73 -1.53 -1.07
C THR A 136 13.88 -0.32 -1.98
N GLN A 137 13.32 -0.41 -3.19
CA GLN A 137 13.36 0.70 -4.13
C GLN A 137 12.56 1.92 -3.64
N ALA A 138 11.38 1.72 -3.07
CA ALA A 138 10.59 2.80 -2.47
C ALA A 138 11.38 3.53 -1.37
N ALA A 139 12.03 2.78 -0.47
CA ALA A 139 12.87 3.34 0.58
C ALA A 139 14.09 4.09 0.01
N LEU A 140 14.78 3.52 -0.99
CA LEU A 140 15.91 4.18 -1.68
C LEU A 140 15.50 5.47 -2.41
N ASN A 141 14.24 5.58 -2.82
CA ASN A 141 13.66 6.75 -3.48
C ASN A 141 12.93 7.70 -2.50
N GLY A 142 13.20 7.58 -1.21
CA GLY A 142 12.81 8.57 -0.21
C GLY A 142 11.37 8.49 0.26
N ALA A 143 10.70 7.35 0.11
CA ALA A 143 9.40 7.13 0.76
C ALA A 143 9.55 7.23 2.29
N ASP A 144 8.69 8.04 2.92
CA ASP A 144 8.63 8.14 4.39
C ASP A 144 7.92 6.92 4.99
N VAL A 145 6.96 6.37 4.24
CA VAL A 145 6.09 5.26 4.65
C VAL A 145 6.06 4.20 3.56
N LEU A 146 6.16 2.94 3.97
CA LEU A 146 5.95 1.78 3.11
C LEU A 146 4.53 1.26 3.35
N GLU A 147 3.68 1.37 2.34
CA GLU A 147 2.29 0.91 2.42
C GLU A 147 2.16 -0.49 1.80
N MET A 148 1.34 -1.34 2.43
CA MET A 148 1.09 -2.69 1.98
C MET A 148 -0.26 -3.24 2.45
N ASP A 149 -0.81 -4.13 1.65
CA ASP A 149 -1.96 -4.94 2.02
C ASP A 149 -1.55 -6.30 2.58
N VAL A 150 -2.31 -6.81 3.54
CA VAL A 150 -2.05 -8.13 4.13
C VAL A 150 -3.29 -9.03 4.18
N MET A 151 -3.04 -10.31 3.95
CA MET A 151 -4.01 -11.39 4.12
C MET A 151 -3.31 -12.71 4.48
N LEU A 152 -4.06 -13.70 4.97
CA LEU A 152 -3.48 -14.99 5.35
C LEU A 152 -3.35 -15.94 4.16
N SER A 153 -2.21 -16.64 4.11
CA SER A 153 -2.07 -17.90 3.37
C SER A 153 -2.92 -19.01 4.01
N SER A 154 -3.04 -20.15 3.33
CA SER A 154 -3.77 -21.33 3.81
C SER A 154 -3.20 -21.95 5.10
N ASP A 155 -1.90 -21.75 5.36
CA ASP A 155 -1.19 -22.18 6.56
C ASP A 155 -1.07 -21.08 7.63
N GLY A 156 -1.74 -19.94 7.43
CA GLY A 156 -1.92 -18.91 8.45
C GLY A 156 -0.75 -17.92 8.56
N VAL A 157 0.10 -17.82 7.53
CA VAL A 157 1.15 -16.80 7.46
C VAL A 157 0.58 -15.52 6.86
N LEU A 158 0.96 -14.37 7.42
CA LEU A 158 0.51 -13.07 6.97
C LEU A 158 1.32 -12.61 5.74
N MET A 159 0.76 -12.82 4.56
CA MET A 159 1.35 -12.50 3.27
C MET A 159 1.03 -11.05 2.88
N VAL A 160 1.98 -10.39 2.22
CA VAL A 160 1.76 -9.09 1.60
C VAL A 160 1.14 -9.29 0.23
N GLN A 161 -0.12 -8.89 0.05
CA GLN A 161 -0.83 -9.02 -1.21
C GLN A 161 -2.10 -8.16 -1.23
N HIS A 162 -2.25 -7.36 -2.30
CA HIS A 162 -3.43 -6.53 -2.50
C HIS A 162 -4.67 -7.35 -2.90
N ASP A 163 -4.53 -8.20 -3.92
CA ASP A 163 -5.64 -8.94 -4.50
C ASP A 163 -5.95 -10.21 -3.75
N ASN A 164 -7.22 -10.62 -3.82
CA ASN A 164 -7.63 -11.93 -3.33
C ASN A 164 -6.97 -13.10 -4.09
N THR A 165 -6.48 -12.84 -5.31
CA THR A 165 -5.85 -13.84 -6.18
C THR A 165 -4.42 -13.48 -6.53
N VAL A 166 -3.67 -14.48 -7.02
CA VAL A 166 -2.29 -14.32 -7.50
C VAL A 166 -2.20 -13.93 -8.99
N ASP A 167 -3.33 -13.95 -9.68
CA ASP A 167 -3.45 -13.91 -11.15
C ASP A 167 -2.85 -12.64 -11.76
N ARG A 168 -3.00 -11.48 -11.09
CA ARG A 168 -2.57 -10.20 -11.65
C ARG A 168 -1.05 -10.09 -11.78
N LEU A 169 -0.31 -10.73 -10.88
CA LEU A 169 1.15 -10.53 -10.73
C LEU A 169 1.97 -11.73 -11.17
N THR A 170 1.38 -12.92 -11.07
CA THR A 170 2.06 -14.19 -11.31
C THR A 170 1.48 -14.90 -12.53
N ASN A 171 2.20 -15.88 -13.06
CA ASN A 171 1.66 -16.81 -14.06
C ASN A 171 0.81 -17.94 -13.47
N ASN A 172 0.45 -17.86 -12.18
CA ASN A 172 -0.45 -18.80 -11.50
C ASN A 172 -1.85 -18.22 -11.44
N THR A 173 -2.82 -19.05 -11.03
CA THR A 173 -4.21 -18.63 -10.86
C THR A 173 -4.82 -19.19 -9.59
N GLY A 174 -5.56 -18.38 -8.84
CA GLY A 174 -6.32 -18.85 -7.67
C GLY A 174 -6.23 -17.91 -6.48
N LEU A 175 -7.01 -18.22 -5.45
CA LEU A 175 -7.06 -17.42 -4.22
C LEU A 175 -5.74 -17.58 -3.44
N VAL A 176 -5.23 -16.48 -2.90
CA VAL A 176 -4.06 -16.46 -2.01
C VAL A 176 -4.26 -17.40 -0.82
N SER A 177 -5.48 -17.38 -0.25
CA SER A 177 -5.88 -18.23 0.88
C SER A 177 -5.95 -19.73 0.55
N SER A 178 -5.76 -20.13 -0.72
CA SER A 178 -5.68 -21.53 -1.13
C SER A 178 -4.26 -22.09 -1.23
N TYR A 179 -3.24 -21.24 -1.07
CA TYR A 179 -1.83 -21.62 -1.14
C TYR A 179 -1.16 -21.50 0.23
N THR A 180 -0.17 -22.33 0.51
CA THR A 180 0.74 -22.14 1.63
C THR A 180 1.68 -20.96 1.36
N ALA A 181 2.27 -20.38 2.40
CA ALA A 181 3.27 -19.31 2.23
C ALA A 181 4.40 -19.74 1.30
N ALA A 182 4.94 -20.95 1.50
CA ALA A 182 6.02 -21.48 0.67
C ALA A 182 5.63 -21.64 -0.82
N GLU A 183 4.37 -21.97 -1.10
CA GLU A 183 3.88 -22.03 -2.49
C GLU A 183 3.75 -20.63 -3.11
N LEU A 184 3.31 -19.63 -2.35
CA LEU A 184 3.23 -18.23 -2.80
C LEU A 184 4.63 -17.65 -3.04
N GLU A 185 5.59 -17.92 -2.13
CA GLU A 185 6.98 -17.48 -2.23
C GLU A 185 7.76 -18.12 -3.39
N ALA A 186 7.29 -19.26 -3.91
CA ALA A 186 7.86 -19.89 -5.09
C ALA A 186 7.43 -19.21 -6.40
N MET A 187 6.39 -18.37 -6.38
CA MET A 187 5.87 -17.71 -7.58
C MET A 187 6.73 -16.50 -7.97
N ASP A 188 6.87 -16.29 -9.28
CA ASP A 188 7.39 -15.04 -9.83
C ASP A 188 6.34 -13.94 -9.70
N ASN A 189 6.51 -13.08 -8.70
CA ASN A 189 5.56 -12.01 -8.40
C ASN A 189 5.77 -10.76 -9.26
N ALA A 190 6.73 -10.80 -10.18
CA ALA A 190 6.99 -9.74 -11.15
C ALA A 190 6.68 -10.18 -12.59
N TYR A 191 6.01 -11.32 -12.78
CA TYR A 191 5.83 -11.97 -14.08
C TYR A 191 5.11 -11.10 -15.11
N TRP A 192 4.13 -10.29 -14.67
CA TRP A 192 3.36 -9.37 -15.51
C TRP A 192 3.75 -7.90 -15.35
N PHE A 193 4.88 -7.60 -14.70
CA PHE A 193 5.29 -6.21 -14.47
C PHE A 193 5.93 -5.57 -15.72
N SER A 194 5.35 -4.47 -16.18
CA SER A 194 5.83 -3.68 -17.33
C SER A 194 6.13 -2.20 -17.02
N GLY A 195 5.76 -1.73 -15.82
CA GLY A 195 5.96 -0.36 -15.36
C GLY A 195 4.94 0.66 -15.89
N GLY A 196 4.75 1.75 -15.13
CA GLY A 196 3.85 2.87 -15.42
C GLY A 196 2.36 2.57 -15.19
N VAL A 197 2.00 1.31 -14.99
CA VAL A 197 0.66 0.81 -14.69
C VAL A 197 0.78 -0.39 -13.76
N TRP A 198 -0.29 -0.70 -13.04
CA TRP A 198 -0.29 -1.78 -12.05
C TRP A 198 -0.02 -3.17 -12.66
N SER A 199 -0.65 -3.48 -13.79
CA SER A 199 -0.41 -4.68 -14.61
C SER A 199 -1.16 -4.57 -15.94
N ASP A 200 -0.57 -5.09 -17.02
CA ASP A 200 -1.22 -5.19 -18.34
C ASP A 200 -0.82 -6.53 -18.99
N HIS A 201 -1.77 -7.47 -19.07
CA HIS A 201 -1.57 -8.83 -19.58
C HIS A 201 -1.63 -8.92 -21.12
N GLU A 202 -1.92 -7.81 -21.81
CA GLU A 202 -2.07 -7.79 -23.28
C GLU A 202 -0.78 -7.40 -24.01
N LEU A 203 0.28 -7.08 -23.27
CA LEU A 203 1.56 -6.66 -23.83
C LEU A 203 2.33 -7.84 -24.43
N ALA A 204 3.23 -7.52 -25.36
CA ALA A 204 4.19 -8.47 -25.90
C ALA A 204 5.17 -8.96 -24.82
N ASP A 205 5.71 -10.17 -24.97
CA ASP A 205 6.54 -10.82 -23.95
C ASP A 205 7.79 -10.03 -23.55
N ASP A 206 8.34 -9.20 -24.45
CA ASP A 206 9.53 -8.38 -24.20
C ASP A 206 9.23 -7.08 -23.42
N ALA A 207 7.95 -6.77 -23.16
CA ALA A 207 7.55 -5.64 -22.34
C ALA A 207 7.66 -5.90 -20.83
N TYR A 208 7.75 -7.16 -20.40
CA TYR A 208 7.75 -7.54 -18.99
C TYR A 208 9.17 -7.60 -18.42
N ILE A 209 9.62 -6.46 -17.90
CA ILE A 209 11.03 -6.17 -17.66
C ILE A 209 11.68 -6.97 -16.52
N TYR A 210 10.87 -7.58 -15.64
CA TYR A 210 11.35 -8.39 -14.50
C TYR A 210 10.93 -9.86 -14.59
N ARG A 211 10.23 -10.24 -15.65
CA ARG A 211 9.74 -11.61 -15.82
C ARG A 211 10.90 -12.60 -15.84
N GLY A 212 10.79 -13.63 -15.02
CA GLY A 212 11.73 -14.74 -14.96
C GLY A 212 12.94 -14.47 -14.06
N ILE A 213 12.99 -13.33 -13.36
CA ILE A 213 14.06 -13.10 -12.37
C ILE A 213 13.94 -14.09 -11.22
N ARG A 214 12.73 -14.25 -10.67
CA ARG A 214 12.47 -15.20 -9.58
C ARG A 214 12.81 -16.65 -9.93
N THR A 215 12.61 -17.04 -11.19
CA THR A 215 12.88 -18.40 -11.69
C THR A 215 14.31 -18.61 -12.17
N GLY A 216 15.13 -17.54 -12.20
CA GLY A 216 16.50 -17.56 -12.70
C GLY A 216 16.63 -17.55 -14.23
N ASP A 217 15.53 -17.34 -14.97
CA ASP A 217 15.53 -17.17 -16.42
C ASP A 217 16.14 -15.81 -16.84
N GLN A 218 16.08 -14.81 -15.95
CA GLN A 218 16.73 -13.51 -16.10
C GLN A 218 17.57 -13.17 -14.85
N PRO A 219 18.69 -12.44 -15.00
CA PRO A 219 19.47 -11.99 -13.84
C PRO A 219 18.75 -10.88 -13.08
N ALA A 220 18.86 -10.90 -11.75
CA ALA A 220 18.40 -9.81 -10.90
C ALA A 220 19.26 -8.52 -11.13
N PRO A 221 18.69 -7.32 -10.90
CA PRO A 221 19.45 -6.07 -10.90
C PRO A 221 20.57 -6.06 -9.86
N GLU A 222 21.58 -5.19 -10.04
CA GLU A 222 22.70 -5.06 -9.10
C GLU A 222 22.21 -4.76 -7.68
N GLY A 223 22.76 -5.47 -6.70
CA GLY A 223 22.39 -5.35 -5.28
C GLY A 223 21.17 -6.18 -4.87
N PHE A 224 20.55 -6.91 -5.80
CA PHE A 224 19.40 -7.79 -5.57
C PHE A 224 19.67 -9.23 -6.01
N ASN A 225 18.82 -10.15 -5.56
CA ASN A 225 18.78 -11.55 -5.94
C ASN A 225 17.36 -11.98 -6.39
N ASP A 226 17.20 -13.23 -6.78
CA ASP A 226 15.95 -13.80 -7.28
C ASP A 226 14.84 -13.87 -6.21
N ASP A 227 15.19 -14.09 -4.94
CA ASP A 227 14.23 -14.08 -3.84
C ASP A 227 13.69 -12.67 -3.55
N ASP A 228 14.32 -11.59 -4.02
CA ASP A 228 13.78 -10.24 -3.87
C ASP A 228 12.53 -9.99 -4.74
N PHE A 229 12.21 -10.91 -5.68
CA PHE A 229 11.09 -10.82 -6.63
C PHE A 229 9.94 -11.80 -6.32
N ARG A 230 9.97 -12.46 -5.17
CA ARG A 230 8.84 -13.25 -4.67
C ARG A 230 7.86 -12.40 -3.87
N MET A 231 6.68 -12.96 -3.62
CA MET A 231 5.74 -12.43 -2.64
C MET A 231 6.36 -12.51 -1.23
N VAL A 232 6.39 -11.39 -0.52
CA VAL A 232 6.95 -11.32 0.85
C VAL A 232 5.88 -11.48 1.92
N THR A 233 6.31 -11.84 3.12
CA THR A 233 5.48 -11.79 4.34
C THR A 233 5.55 -10.41 5.01
N PHE A 234 4.56 -10.08 5.83
CA PHE A 234 4.60 -8.87 6.66
C PHE A 234 5.80 -8.88 7.62
N GLU A 235 6.12 -10.04 8.19
CA GLU A 235 7.25 -10.17 9.14
C GLU A 235 8.57 -9.80 8.48
N GLU A 236 8.81 -10.24 7.24
CA GLU A 236 10.02 -9.91 6.49
C GLU A 236 10.15 -8.42 6.24
N VAL A 237 9.09 -7.76 5.76
CA VAL A 237 9.11 -6.30 5.56
C VAL A 237 9.29 -5.57 6.89
N SER A 238 8.62 -6.03 7.95
CA SER A 238 8.76 -5.46 9.29
C SER A 238 10.17 -5.58 9.86
N LEU A 239 10.90 -6.67 9.59
CA LEU A 239 12.28 -6.82 10.05
C LEU A 239 13.28 -6.10 9.15
N ALA A 240 13.01 -6.05 7.85
CA ALA A 240 13.90 -5.47 6.84
C ALA A 240 13.96 -3.93 6.90
N PHE A 241 12.86 -3.26 7.28
CA PHE A 241 12.76 -1.79 7.28
C PHE A 241 12.52 -1.19 8.67
N PRO A 242 13.35 -1.46 9.70
CA PRO A 242 13.05 -1.15 11.10
C PRO A 242 12.84 0.35 11.38
N ASN A 243 13.34 1.22 10.51
CA ASN A 243 13.22 2.68 10.67
C ASN A 243 12.07 3.30 9.86
N HIS A 244 11.46 2.57 8.92
CA HIS A 244 10.31 3.09 8.17
C HIS A 244 9.03 2.88 8.97
N VAL A 245 8.15 3.88 8.89
CA VAL A 245 6.75 3.69 9.30
C VAL A 245 6.07 2.80 8.26
N LEU A 246 5.25 1.85 8.72
CA LEU A 246 4.46 0.98 7.87
C LEU A 246 2.99 1.43 7.88
N ASP A 247 2.35 1.44 6.71
CA ASP A 247 0.90 1.57 6.58
C ASP A 247 0.35 0.23 6.09
N VAL A 248 -0.54 -0.38 6.85
CA VAL A 248 -0.92 -1.79 6.64
C VAL A 248 -2.42 -1.95 6.57
N GLU A 249 -2.93 -2.29 5.38
CA GLU A 249 -4.33 -2.61 5.18
C GLU A 249 -4.61 -4.10 5.42
N ILE A 250 -5.51 -4.43 6.35
CA ILE A 250 -6.04 -5.77 6.50
C ILE A 250 -7.16 -5.97 5.46
N LYS A 251 -6.89 -6.79 4.45
CA LYS A 251 -7.88 -7.17 3.43
C LYS A 251 -8.87 -8.21 3.96
N ILE A 252 -10.08 -8.17 3.42
CA ILE A 252 -11.06 -9.23 3.61
C ILE A 252 -11.05 -10.12 2.35
N PRO A 253 -10.59 -11.37 2.45
CA PRO A 253 -10.61 -12.27 1.31
C PRO A 253 -12.03 -12.44 0.79
N GLU A 254 -12.20 -12.36 -0.53
CA GLU A 254 -13.48 -12.54 -1.20
C GLU A 254 -13.35 -13.64 -2.27
N SER A 255 -14.32 -14.56 -2.28
CA SER A 255 -14.39 -15.61 -3.29
C SER A 255 -14.86 -15.05 -4.63
N ALA A 256 -14.70 -15.83 -5.70
CA ALA A 256 -15.19 -15.46 -7.03
C ALA A 256 -16.72 -15.25 -7.10
N THR A 257 -17.49 -15.75 -6.12
CA THR A 257 -18.94 -15.55 -6.02
C THR A 257 -19.33 -14.36 -5.15
N GLY A 258 -18.35 -13.61 -4.64
CA GLY A 258 -18.55 -12.46 -3.77
C GLY A 258 -18.78 -12.81 -2.30
N GLU A 259 -18.42 -14.02 -1.88
CA GLU A 259 -18.52 -14.41 -0.47
C GLU A 259 -17.27 -13.94 0.27
N VAL A 260 -17.47 -13.11 1.29
CA VAL A 260 -16.39 -12.58 2.12
C VAL A 260 -16.01 -13.54 3.24
N ASP A 261 -14.71 -13.71 3.47
CA ASP A 261 -14.17 -14.53 4.56
C ASP A 261 -13.76 -13.66 5.76
N LEU A 262 -14.75 -13.26 6.54
CA LEU A 262 -14.53 -12.52 7.80
C LEU A 262 -13.78 -13.34 8.85
N VAL A 263 -13.83 -14.68 8.78
CA VAL A 263 -13.12 -15.54 9.73
C VAL A 263 -11.61 -15.41 9.49
N SER A 264 -11.18 -15.51 8.23
CA SER A 264 -9.80 -15.30 7.83
C SER A 264 -9.34 -13.87 8.13
N ALA A 265 -10.13 -12.84 7.79
CA ALA A 265 -9.76 -11.45 8.05
C ALA A 265 -9.59 -11.14 9.56
N LYS A 266 -10.45 -11.70 10.43
CA LYS A 266 -10.28 -11.58 11.90
C LYS A 266 -9.04 -12.33 12.40
N ALA A 267 -8.70 -13.46 11.79
CA ALA A 267 -7.46 -14.15 12.10
C ALA A 267 -6.25 -13.32 11.65
N ALA A 268 -6.29 -12.69 10.46
CA ALA A 268 -5.28 -11.77 9.97
C ALA A 268 -5.06 -10.60 10.93
N ALA A 269 -6.15 -9.98 11.43
CA ALA A 269 -6.07 -8.90 12.42
C ALA A 269 -5.34 -9.32 13.71
N LYS A 270 -5.60 -10.53 14.22
CA LYS A 270 -4.92 -11.07 15.40
C LYS A 270 -3.46 -11.38 15.13
N GLU A 271 -3.17 -11.93 13.95
CA GLU A 271 -1.83 -12.29 13.56
C GLU A 271 -0.95 -11.06 13.34
N LEU A 272 -1.49 -10.03 12.67
CA LEU A 272 -0.84 -8.72 12.57
C LEU A 272 -0.56 -8.13 13.95
N ALA A 273 -1.54 -8.17 14.87
CA ALA A 273 -1.35 -7.69 16.24
C ALA A 273 -0.27 -8.49 17.02
N ARG A 274 -0.10 -9.79 16.74
CA ARG A 274 0.99 -10.61 17.30
C ARG A 274 2.33 -10.17 16.74
N LEU A 275 2.45 -10.07 15.41
CA LEU A 275 3.67 -9.70 14.71
C LEU A 275 4.12 -8.27 15.06
N ILE A 276 3.20 -7.33 15.22
CA ILE A 276 3.52 -5.96 15.67
C ILE A 276 4.22 -5.98 17.04
N LYS A 277 3.73 -6.78 17.99
CA LYS A 277 4.34 -6.89 19.34
C LYS A 277 5.71 -7.55 19.29
N GLU A 278 5.86 -8.58 18.45
CA GLU A 278 7.11 -9.31 18.33
C GLU A 278 8.20 -8.50 17.64
N THR A 279 7.81 -7.68 16.66
CA THR A 279 8.72 -6.79 15.93
C THR A 279 8.90 -5.41 16.58
N GLY A 280 8.15 -5.11 17.66
CA GLY A 280 8.25 -3.84 18.40
C GLY A 280 7.76 -2.63 17.61
N ARG A 281 6.75 -2.82 16.75
CA ARG A 281 6.29 -1.82 15.77
C ARG A 281 5.17 -0.92 16.27
N GLU A 282 4.76 -1.00 17.54
CA GLU A 282 3.56 -0.32 18.06
C GLU A 282 3.53 1.19 17.79
N LYS A 283 4.70 1.82 17.69
CA LYS A 283 4.85 3.27 17.43
C LYS A 283 5.15 3.63 15.98
N SER A 284 5.45 2.66 15.12
CA SER A 284 5.90 2.86 13.75
C SER A 284 5.01 2.12 12.74
N ILE A 285 3.74 1.94 13.07
CA ILE A 285 2.77 1.32 12.19
C ILE A 285 1.41 2.01 12.31
N VAL A 286 0.74 2.15 11.18
CA VAL A 286 -0.67 2.53 11.06
C VAL A 286 -1.41 1.34 10.47
N VAL A 287 -2.55 0.98 11.06
CA VAL A 287 -3.35 -0.16 10.57
C VAL A 287 -4.70 0.32 10.06
N VAL A 288 -5.07 -0.21 8.89
CA VAL A 288 -6.24 0.18 8.12
C VAL A 288 -7.06 -1.07 7.77
N SER A 289 -8.37 -0.89 7.64
CA SER A 289 -9.25 -1.82 6.95
C SER A 289 -10.52 -1.08 6.60
N PHE A 290 -11.11 -1.36 5.44
CA PHE A 290 -12.44 -0.83 5.11
C PHE A 290 -13.53 -1.34 6.06
N SER A 291 -13.29 -2.41 6.83
CA SER A 291 -14.28 -2.98 7.74
C SER A 291 -14.10 -2.53 9.19
N ASP A 292 -15.11 -1.84 9.72
CA ASP A 292 -15.21 -1.47 11.15
C ASP A 292 -15.19 -2.69 12.09
N GLU A 293 -15.72 -3.84 11.63
CA GLU A 293 -15.69 -5.09 12.40
C GLU A 293 -14.26 -5.62 12.54
N ILE A 294 -13.47 -5.58 11.46
CA ILE A 294 -12.05 -5.98 11.49
C ILE A 294 -11.23 -4.99 12.31
N MET A 295 -11.48 -3.69 12.17
CA MET A 295 -10.82 -2.67 12.99
C MET A 295 -11.12 -2.85 14.48
N THR A 296 -12.36 -3.22 14.83
CA THR A 296 -12.72 -3.54 16.22
C THR A 296 -11.95 -4.77 16.73
N GLU A 297 -11.84 -5.83 15.93
CA GLU A 297 -11.07 -7.02 16.30
C GLU A 297 -9.59 -6.70 16.53
N PHE A 298 -8.98 -5.96 15.60
CA PHE A 298 -7.57 -5.54 15.68
C PHE A 298 -7.30 -4.70 16.94
N ARG A 299 -8.11 -3.65 17.15
CA ARG A 299 -8.00 -2.73 18.29
C ARG A 299 -8.19 -3.40 19.65
N ASN A 300 -8.94 -4.50 19.70
CA ASN A 300 -9.10 -5.32 20.92
C ASN A 300 -7.85 -6.18 21.18
N ALA A 301 -7.17 -6.64 20.13
CA ALA A 301 -5.95 -7.44 20.23
C ALA A 301 -4.72 -6.60 20.61
N ILE A 302 -4.66 -5.34 20.15
CA ILE A 302 -3.56 -4.42 20.42
C ILE A 302 -4.07 -2.95 20.52
N PRO A 303 -4.25 -2.40 21.73
CA PRO A 303 -4.92 -1.10 21.90
C PRO A 303 -4.01 0.11 21.65
N ASP A 304 -2.70 -0.05 21.65
CA ASP A 304 -1.71 1.05 21.63
C ASP A 304 -1.14 1.35 20.23
N VAL A 305 -1.87 0.99 19.16
CA VAL A 305 -1.48 1.19 17.75
C VAL A 305 -2.36 2.24 17.10
N ALA A 306 -1.74 3.10 16.28
CA ALA A 306 -2.43 4.07 15.44
C ALA A 306 -3.26 3.37 14.36
N THR A 307 -4.48 3.84 14.13
CA THR A 307 -5.36 3.28 13.11
C THR A 307 -5.94 4.34 12.19
N SER A 308 -6.55 3.87 11.12
CA SER A 308 -7.51 4.61 10.32
C SER A 308 -8.94 4.12 10.62
N PRO A 309 -9.97 4.96 10.44
CA PRO A 309 -11.35 4.54 10.65
C PRO A 309 -11.80 3.54 9.57
N GLY A 310 -12.68 2.61 9.95
CA GLY A 310 -13.40 1.78 8.97
C GLY A 310 -14.38 2.61 8.13
N GLN A 311 -14.89 2.02 7.06
CA GLN A 311 -15.72 2.71 6.08
C GLN A 311 -17.01 3.27 6.67
N ASP A 312 -17.72 2.52 7.51
CA ASP A 312 -18.98 2.98 8.11
C ASP A 312 -18.71 4.14 9.07
N SER A 313 -17.63 4.06 9.85
CA SER A 313 -17.19 5.15 10.72
C SER A 313 -16.83 6.40 9.93
N LEU A 314 -16.09 6.27 8.83
CA LEU A 314 -15.70 7.40 7.99
C LEU A 314 -16.91 8.05 7.31
N VAL A 315 -17.84 7.25 6.79
CA VAL A 315 -19.10 7.74 6.20
C VAL A 315 -19.96 8.46 7.25
N ASN A 316 -20.09 7.90 8.45
CA ASN A 316 -20.83 8.52 9.54
C ASN A 316 -20.16 9.81 10.04
N TRP A 317 -18.83 9.84 10.10
CA TRP A 317 -18.07 11.06 10.39
C TRP A 317 -18.36 12.11 9.32
N TYR A 318 -18.26 11.77 8.04
CA TYR A 318 -18.47 12.69 6.92
C TYR A 318 -19.90 13.26 6.87
N LEU A 319 -20.92 12.40 6.92
CA LEU A 319 -22.31 12.78 6.67
C LEU A 319 -23.08 13.26 7.91
N ALA A 320 -22.73 12.72 9.09
CA ALA A 320 -23.55 12.88 10.30
C ALA A 320 -22.79 13.52 11.48
N GLY A 321 -21.50 13.83 11.32
CA GLY A 321 -20.72 14.40 12.42
C GLY A 321 -20.39 13.39 13.52
N GLY A 322 -20.41 12.09 13.18
CA GLY A 322 -20.08 11.02 14.14
C GLY A 322 -18.67 11.15 14.69
N ALA A 323 -18.46 10.77 15.94
CA ALA A 323 -17.12 10.70 16.52
C ALA A 323 -16.39 9.45 16.01
N LEU A 324 -15.10 9.61 15.67
CA LEU A 324 -14.20 8.49 15.39
C LEU A 324 -13.49 8.02 16.67
N ASP A 325 -12.91 6.83 16.62
CA ASP A 325 -12.09 6.31 17.71
C ASP A 325 -10.90 7.25 18.00
N SER A 326 -10.43 7.29 19.24
CA SER A 326 -9.27 8.11 19.60
C SER A 326 -7.97 7.60 18.97
N ARG A 327 -7.96 6.34 18.52
CA ARG A 327 -6.83 5.72 17.81
C ARG A 327 -6.81 6.07 16.31
N ASP A 328 -7.92 6.59 15.78
CA ASP A 328 -8.06 6.99 14.38
C ASP A 328 -7.35 8.31 14.08
N VAL A 329 -6.03 8.32 14.19
CA VAL A 329 -5.20 9.52 14.05
C VAL A 329 -5.01 9.94 12.58
N ILE A 330 -5.25 9.03 11.65
CA ILE A 330 -5.13 9.25 10.21
C ILE A 330 -6.46 8.86 9.55
N MET A 331 -6.95 9.71 8.64
CA MET A 331 -8.05 9.39 7.76
C MET A 331 -7.51 9.17 6.37
N GLN A 332 -7.84 8.02 5.79
CA GLN A 332 -7.42 7.68 4.43
C GLN A 332 -8.63 7.72 3.51
N ALA A 333 -8.58 8.57 2.50
CA ALA A 333 -9.70 8.74 1.57
C ALA A 333 -9.21 9.17 0.18
N PRO A 334 -9.95 8.82 -0.87
CA PRO A 334 -9.67 9.32 -2.20
C PRO A 334 -10.28 10.70 -2.42
N PRO A 335 -9.89 11.44 -3.47
CA PRO A 335 -10.57 12.67 -3.84
C PRO A 335 -12.09 12.50 -4.04
N VAL A 336 -12.49 11.39 -4.69
CA VAL A 336 -13.90 11.05 -4.97
C VAL A 336 -14.20 9.65 -4.47
N TYR A 337 -15.29 9.47 -3.74
CA TYR A 337 -15.77 8.15 -3.29
C TYR A 337 -17.22 7.95 -3.72
N GLU A 338 -17.50 6.85 -4.43
CA GLU A 338 -18.84 6.55 -4.99
C GLU A 338 -19.50 7.72 -5.76
N GLY A 339 -18.69 8.52 -6.47
CA GLY A 339 -19.15 9.67 -7.25
C GLY A 339 -19.40 10.94 -6.43
N VAL A 340 -19.08 10.93 -5.13
CA VAL A 340 -19.13 12.09 -4.24
C VAL A 340 -17.71 12.61 -4.02
N GLU A 341 -17.50 13.91 -4.21
CA GLU A 341 -16.25 14.57 -3.78
C GLU A 341 -16.19 14.53 -2.25
N VAL A 342 -15.21 13.82 -1.69
CA VAL A 342 -15.07 13.65 -0.23
C VAL A 342 -13.93 14.49 0.34
N LEU A 343 -12.90 14.80 -0.45
CA LEU A 343 -11.80 15.67 -0.02
C LEU A 343 -12.04 17.11 -0.49
N THR A 344 -12.72 17.87 0.37
CA THR A 344 -12.93 19.31 0.20
C THR A 344 -12.15 20.09 1.27
N GLN A 345 -12.02 21.41 1.11
CA GLN A 345 -11.40 22.25 2.16
C GLN A 345 -12.10 22.07 3.52
N GLU A 346 -13.42 21.93 3.54
CA GLU A 346 -14.18 21.69 4.79
C GLU A 346 -13.82 20.35 5.44
N THR A 347 -13.55 19.32 4.62
CA THR A 347 -13.11 18.01 5.10
C THR A 347 -11.74 18.10 5.79
N PHE A 348 -10.76 18.75 5.15
CA PHE A 348 -9.43 18.97 5.72
C PHE A 348 -9.48 19.83 6.97
N ASP A 349 -10.17 20.98 6.92
CA ASP A 349 -10.30 21.90 8.06
C ASP A 349 -10.89 21.18 9.28
N ARG A 350 -11.89 20.32 9.06
CA ARG A 350 -12.51 19.53 10.13
C ARG A 350 -11.57 18.45 10.66
N ALA A 351 -10.89 17.71 9.78
CA ALA A 351 -9.89 16.72 10.16
C ALA A 351 -8.85 17.32 11.12
N HIS A 352 -8.26 18.44 10.71
CA HIS A 352 -7.23 19.14 11.47
C HIS A 352 -7.78 19.75 12.76
N ALA A 353 -9.00 20.29 12.77
CA ALA A 353 -9.66 20.75 13.98
C ALA A 353 -9.90 19.63 15.01
N GLU A 354 -10.01 18.38 14.54
CA GLU A 354 -10.11 17.18 15.36
C GLU A 354 -8.75 16.51 15.66
N ASN A 355 -7.63 17.13 15.27
CA ASN A 355 -6.25 16.61 15.36
C ASN A 355 -6.07 15.26 14.64
N ARG A 356 -6.63 15.15 13.43
CA ARG A 356 -6.47 13.98 12.55
C ARG A 356 -5.78 14.40 11.28
N ALA A 357 -4.81 13.60 10.85
CA ALA A 357 -4.17 13.75 9.56
C ALA A 357 -5.04 13.17 8.44
N VAL A 358 -4.85 13.64 7.21
CA VAL A 358 -5.54 13.14 6.02
C VAL A 358 -4.51 12.63 5.02
N TRP A 359 -4.51 11.33 4.79
CA TRP A 359 -3.72 10.70 3.75
C TRP A 359 -4.61 10.39 2.54
N VAL A 360 -4.08 10.69 1.35
CA VAL A 360 -4.87 10.66 0.12
C VAL A 360 -4.34 9.57 -0.80
N TRP A 361 -5.22 8.65 -1.18
CA TRP A 361 -4.98 7.67 -2.24
C TRP A 361 -5.73 8.06 -3.52
N MET A 362 -5.15 7.76 -4.67
CA MET A 362 -5.60 8.31 -5.94
C MET A 362 -6.71 7.43 -6.52
N ASN A 363 -7.72 8.04 -7.13
CA ASN A 363 -8.80 7.30 -7.78
C ASN A 363 -8.33 6.60 -9.06
N ASP A 364 -7.38 7.21 -9.78
CA ASP A 364 -6.92 6.74 -11.07
C ASP A 364 -5.52 7.27 -11.41
N SER A 365 -4.86 6.61 -12.37
CA SER A 365 -3.49 6.93 -12.76
C SER A 365 -3.30 8.32 -13.40
N ALA A 366 -4.35 8.96 -13.92
CA ALA A 366 -4.25 10.32 -14.44
C ALA A 366 -4.13 11.36 -13.31
N GLN A 367 -4.43 10.98 -12.07
CA GLN A 367 -4.21 11.78 -10.87
C GLN A 367 -2.77 11.70 -10.35
N GLU A 368 -1.97 10.74 -10.82
CA GLU A 368 -0.57 10.54 -10.41
C GLU A 368 0.38 11.55 -11.10
N THR A 369 0.18 12.83 -10.82
CA THR A 369 0.96 13.94 -11.40
C THR A 369 1.34 14.97 -10.34
N THR A 370 2.50 15.59 -10.51
CA THR A 370 2.98 16.67 -9.63
C THR A 370 1.97 17.81 -9.49
N GLU A 371 1.24 18.16 -10.57
CA GLU A 371 0.20 19.20 -10.52
C GLU A 371 -0.95 18.80 -9.59
N PHE A 372 -1.42 17.55 -9.68
CA PHE A 372 -2.51 17.07 -8.84
C PHE A 372 -2.08 16.90 -7.38
N TYR A 373 -0.89 16.37 -7.13
CA TYR A 373 -0.33 16.30 -5.78
C TYR A 373 -0.25 17.69 -5.14
N ASN A 374 0.31 18.68 -5.84
CA ASN A 374 0.40 20.05 -5.33
C ASN A 374 -0.98 20.65 -5.01
N LYS A 375 -2.02 20.28 -5.77
CA LYS A 375 -3.40 20.67 -5.46
C LYS A 375 -3.88 20.06 -4.14
N LEU A 376 -3.62 18.78 -3.90
CA LEU A 376 -3.97 18.10 -2.65
C LEU A 376 -3.21 18.70 -1.45
N VAL A 377 -1.91 18.94 -1.60
CA VAL A 377 -1.09 19.59 -0.57
C VAL A 377 -1.63 20.99 -0.24
N ALA A 378 -1.99 21.78 -1.27
CA ALA A 378 -2.57 23.10 -1.06
C ALA A 378 -3.95 23.08 -0.36
N LEU A 379 -4.70 21.97 -0.44
CA LEU A 379 -5.96 21.79 0.28
C LEU A 379 -5.75 21.35 1.74
N GLY A 380 -4.58 20.77 2.06
CA GLY A 380 -4.23 20.32 3.41
C GLY A 380 -3.94 18.82 3.55
N ALA A 381 -3.58 18.13 2.46
CA ALA A 381 -3.14 16.73 2.57
C ALA A 381 -1.88 16.60 3.42
N ASP A 382 -1.91 15.69 4.39
CA ASP A 382 -0.79 15.39 5.29
C ASP A 382 0.02 14.17 4.83
N GLY A 383 -0.51 13.41 3.88
CA GLY A 383 0.18 12.28 3.26
C GLY A 383 -0.39 11.96 1.88
N LEU A 384 0.46 11.48 0.98
CA LEU A 384 0.10 11.11 -0.37
C LEU A 384 0.52 9.65 -0.62
N LEU A 385 -0.47 8.78 -0.84
CA LEU A 385 -0.25 7.38 -1.25
C LEU A 385 -0.01 7.35 -2.76
N ILE A 386 1.26 7.30 -3.15
CA ILE A 386 1.72 7.50 -4.52
C ILE A 386 2.19 6.17 -5.12
N SER A 387 1.65 5.84 -6.29
CA SER A 387 2.04 4.66 -7.07
C SER A 387 3.40 4.80 -7.78
N SER A 388 3.87 6.02 -8.04
CA SER A 388 5.21 6.31 -8.58
C SER A 388 6.05 7.17 -7.62
N PRO A 389 6.68 6.59 -6.58
CA PRO A 389 7.53 7.34 -5.65
C PRO A 389 8.64 8.15 -6.35
N THR A 390 9.14 7.69 -7.49
CA THR A 390 10.14 8.43 -8.30
C THR A 390 9.63 9.76 -8.87
N LYS A 391 8.30 9.97 -8.86
CA LYS A 391 7.62 11.20 -9.32
C LYS A 391 7.00 11.98 -8.18
N ALA A 392 7.25 11.58 -6.94
CA ALA A 392 6.77 12.28 -5.76
C ALA A 392 7.18 13.77 -5.82
N PRO A 393 6.34 14.69 -5.33
CA PRO A 393 6.72 16.09 -5.25
C PRO A 393 7.94 16.20 -4.33
N GLU A 394 8.95 16.95 -4.76
CA GLU A 394 10.11 17.24 -3.92
C GLU A 394 9.63 17.81 -2.57
N PRO A 395 10.22 17.39 -1.45
CA PRO A 395 9.96 17.98 -0.14
C PRO A 395 10.12 19.50 -0.23
N SER A 396 9.01 20.24 -0.32
CA SER A 396 9.11 21.69 -0.34
C SER A 396 9.50 22.09 1.07
N ASN A 397 10.74 22.52 1.27
CA ASN A 397 11.11 23.27 2.47
C ASN A 397 10.23 24.52 2.47
N ALA A 398 9.12 24.49 3.21
CA ALA A 398 8.30 25.66 3.44
C ALA A 398 9.19 26.67 4.17
N SER A 399 9.63 27.70 3.43
CA SER A 399 10.52 28.77 3.88
C SER A 399 9.81 29.83 4.70
#